data_AF-A0A4R8FPL0-F1
#
_entry.id   AF-A0A4R8FPL0-F1
#
_cell.length_a   1.000
_cell.length_b   1.000
_cell.length_c   1.000
_cell.angle_alpha   90.00
_cell.angle_beta   90.00
_cell.angle_gamma   90.00
#
_symmetry.space_group_name_H-M   'P 1'
#
loop_
_entity.id
_entity.type
_entity.pdbx_description
1 polymer ?
#
loop_
_entity_poly.entity_id
_entity_poly.type
_entity_poly.pdbx_seq_one_letter_code
_entity_poly.pdbx_strand_id
1 'polypeptide(L)' 'MHRLYQRHGISRLPRTGDQQREQKPFKRYPMGYLHIDISDIRTGEGKAYLFVAVNRTSKFVHASYTGR' A
#
# COMPACT_ATOMS: atom_id res chain seq x y z
N MET A 1 -18.46 -9.15 1.62
CA MET A 1 -17.09 -9.14 2.20
C MET A 1 -16.18 -10.02 1.33
N HIS A 2 -15.74 -9.52 0.18
CA HIS A 2 -14.84 -10.25 -0.71
C HIS A 2 -13.39 -9.90 -0.34
N ARG A 3 -12.84 -10.63 0.64
CA ARG A 3 -11.46 -10.48 1.08
C ARG A 3 -10.52 -11.02 -0.01
N LEU A 4 -9.64 -10.12 -0.49
CA LEU A 4 -8.41 -10.35 -1.26
C LEU A 4 -8.56 -10.75 -2.73
N TYR A 5 -8.01 -9.90 -3.61
CA TYR A 5 -7.62 -10.27 -4.97
C TYR A 5 -6.57 -11.40 -4.90
N GLN A 6 -6.92 -12.59 -5.39
CA GLN A 6 -5.93 -13.67 -5.59
C GLN A 6 -4.89 -13.20 -6.61
N ARG A 7 -3.61 -13.21 -6.23
CA ARG A 7 -2.52 -12.83 -7.15
C ARG A 7 -2.19 -14.01 -8.06
N HIS A 8 -2.67 -13.97 -9.31
CA HIS A 8 -2.39 -14.97 -10.36
C HIS A 8 -0.98 -14.88 -10.97
N GLY A 9 0.02 -14.42 -10.22
CA GLY A 9 1.41 -14.36 -10.71
C GLY A 9 1.69 -13.37 -11.85
N ILE A 10 0.69 -12.60 -12.32
CA ILE A 10 0.74 -11.75 -13.54
C ILE A 10 1.62 -10.48 -13.41
N SER A 11 2.27 -10.25 -12.27
CA SER A 11 3.16 -9.09 -12.04
C SER A 11 4.28 -9.48 -11.08
N ARG A 12 4.96 -10.57 -11.40
CA ARG A 12 6.16 -11.01 -10.67
C ARG A 12 7.33 -11.03 -11.64
N LEU A 13 8.46 -10.49 -11.20
CA LEU A 13 9.73 -10.67 -11.89
C LEU A 13 10.02 -12.18 -12.08
N PRO A 14 10.68 -12.58 -13.19
CA PRO A 14 11.15 -13.95 -13.37
C PRO A 14 11.97 -14.38 -12.15
N ARG A 15 11.76 -15.61 -11.68
CA ARG A 15 12.59 -16.16 -10.60
C ARG A 15 13.99 -16.40 -11.16
N THR A 16 14.90 -15.44 -10.95
CA THR A 16 16.34 -15.67 -11.12
C THR A 16 16.76 -16.68 -10.07
N GLY A 17 17.39 -17.78 -10.48
CA GLY A 17 17.59 -19.00 -9.68
C GLY A 17 17.87 -18.78 -8.20
N ASP A 18 17.09 -19.44 -7.35
CA ASP A 18 17.24 -19.83 -5.94
C ASP A 18 18.14 -19.04 -4.99
N GLN A 19 18.42 -17.76 -5.23
CA GLN A 19 18.74 -16.82 -4.18
C GLN A 19 17.42 -16.32 -3.62
N GLN A 20 16.84 -17.11 -2.72
CA GLN A 20 15.75 -16.65 -1.87
C GLN A 20 16.30 -15.46 -1.07
N ARG A 21 16.10 -14.23 -1.59
CA ARG A 21 16.51 -13.01 -0.91
C ARG A 21 15.99 -13.11 0.51
N GLU A 22 16.90 -13.08 1.49
CA GLU A 22 16.52 -13.09 2.89
C GLU A 22 15.46 -12.00 3.11
N GLN A 23 14.24 -12.43 3.44
CA GLN A 23 13.14 -11.51 3.67
C GLN A 23 13.45 -10.77 4.96
N LYS A 24 14.00 -9.56 4.83
CA LYS A 24 14.26 -8.72 5.99
C LYS A 24 12.94 -8.36 6.65
N PRO A 25 12.83 -8.49 7.98
CA PRO A 25 11.64 -8.06 8.69
C PRO A 25 11.44 -6.56 8.48
N PHE A 26 10.18 -6.11 8.47
CA PHE A 26 9.89 -4.69 8.46
C PHE A 26 10.55 -4.00 9.65
N LYS A 27 11.12 -2.81 9.41
CA LYS A 27 11.67 -1.97 10.48
C LYS A 27 10.59 -1.71 11.54
N ARG A 28 10.91 -1.95 12.81
CA ARG A 28 10.05 -1.60 13.94
C ARG A 28 10.05 -0.09 14.13
N TYR A 29 8.86 0.47 14.34
CA TYR A 29 8.66 1.88 14.66
C TYR A 29 7.85 1.96 15.97
N PRO A 30 8.12 2.94 16.85
CA PRO A 30 7.26 3.17 18.01
C PRO A 30 5.91 3.78 17.57
N MET A 31 4.92 3.74 18.47
CA MET A 31 3.60 4.35 18.21
C MET A 31 3.78 5.85 17.90
N GLY A 32 3.09 6.35 16.86
CA GLY A 32 3.16 7.74 16.41
C GLY A 32 3.90 7.95 15.09
N TYR A 33 4.60 6.92 14.57
CA TYR A 33 5.19 6.99 13.23
C TYR A 33 4.15 6.77 12.14
N LEU A 34 3.83 7.85 11.42
CA LEU A 34 2.91 7.85 10.29
C LEU A 34 3.67 7.76 8.96
N HIS A 35 3.19 6.89 8.07
CA HIS A 35 3.52 6.94 6.65
C HIS A 35 2.40 7.69 5.95
N ILE A 36 2.73 8.87 5.44
CA ILE A 36 1.81 9.73 4.72
C ILE A 36 2.16 9.65 3.24
N ASP A 37 1.15 9.46 2.40
CA ASP A 37 1.27 9.43 0.95
C ASP A 37 0.10 10.18 0.30
N ILE A 38 0.36 10.73 -0.89
CA ILE A 38 -0.66 11.36 -1.73
C ILE A 38 -0.59 10.72 -3.10
N SER A 39 -1.73 10.25 -3.58
CA SER A 39 -1.84 9.54 -4.85
C SER A 39 -2.92 10.17 -5.74
N ASP A 40 -2.62 10.27 -7.03
CA ASP A 40 -3.60 10.60 -8.07
C ASP A 40 -4.48 9.37 -8.35
N ILE A 41 -5.79 9.52 -8.25
CA ILE A 41 -6.75 8.46 -8.59
C ILE A 41 -7.70 8.94 -9.71
N ARG A 42 -8.17 7.99 -10.52
CA ARG A 42 -9.18 8.23 -11.56
C ARG A 42 -10.50 7.63 -11.10
N THR A 43 -11.53 8.46 -11.01
CA THR A 43 -12.92 8.07 -10.72
C THR A 43 -13.75 8.20 -12.00
N GLY A 44 -15.02 7.77 -11.95
CA GLY A 44 -15.96 8.01 -13.05
C GLY A 44 -16.27 9.49 -13.29
N GLU A 45 -16.05 10.34 -12.28
CA GLU A 45 -16.30 11.79 -12.31
C GLU A 45 -15.05 12.58 -12.76
N GLY A 46 -13.87 11.96 -12.74
CA GLY A 46 -12.65 12.55 -13.27
C GLY A 46 -11.42 12.24 -12.42
N LYS A 47 -10.56 13.24 -12.24
CA LYS A 47 -9.34 13.12 -11.43
C LYS A 47 -9.65 13.49 -9.98
N ALA A 48 -9.26 12.65 -9.04
CA ALA A 48 -9.25 12.97 -7.62
C ALA A 48 -7.86 12.73 -7.01
N TYR A 49 -7.61 13.37 -5.88
CA TYR A 49 -6.40 13.20 -5.08
C TYR A 49 -6.77 12.46 -3.81
N LEU A 50 -6.06 11.37 -3.52
CA LEU A 50 -6.22 10.57 -2.32
C LEU A 50 -5.08 10.89 -1.35
N PHE A 51 -5.43 11.40 -0.16
CA PHE A 51 -4.52 11.54 0.97
C PHE A 51 -4.65 10.32 1.88
N VAL A 52 -3.52 9.72 2.25
CA VAL A 52 -3.50 8.56 3.16
C VAL A 52 -2.48 8.77 4.26
N ALA A 53 -2.89 8.54 5.51
CA ALA A 53 -2.00 8.46 6.66
C ALA A 53 -2.12 7.10 7.34
N VAL A 54 -1.02 6.36 7.42
CA VAL A 54 -0.96 5.00 8.01
C VAL A 54 -0.05 4.98 9.22
N ASN A 55 -0.58 4.60 10.38
CA ASN A 55 0.26 4.28 11.55
C ASN A 55 1.00 2.95 11.30
N ARG A 56 2.32 3.01 11.27
CA ARG A 56 3.17 1.85 10.92
C ARG A 56 3.10 0.71 11.94
N THR A 57 2.74 1.02 13.17
CA THR A 57 2.71 0.07 14.30
C THR A 57 1.31 -0.49 14.48
N SER A 58 0.30 0.36 14.70
CA SER A 58 -1.07 -0.05 14.98
C SER A 58 -1.88 -0.40 13.71
N LYS A 59 -1.38 -0.06 12.53
CA LYS A 59 -2.04 -0.27 11.22
C LYS A 59 -3.38 0.47 11.07
N PHE A 60 -3.68 1.44 11.92
CA PHE A 60 -4.77 2.37 11.69
C PHE A 60 -4.48 3.23 10.45
N VAL A 61 -5.52 3.50 9.68
CA VAL A 61 -5.46 4.24 8.43
C VAL A 61 -6.51 5.33 8.45
N HIS A 62 -6.08 6.55 8.11
CA HIS A 62 -6.98 7.62 7.70
C HIS A 62 -6.82 7.82 6.18
N ALA A 63 -7.95 7.85 5.47
CA ALA A 63 -7.98 8.12 4.04
C ALA A 63 -9.06 9.16 3.76
N SER A 64 -8.71 10.17 3.01
CA SER A 64 -9.62 11.19 2.51
C SER A 64 -9.28 11.50 1.08
N TYR A 65 -10.29 11.83 0.28
CA TYR A 65 -10.08 12.20 -1.11
C TYR A 65 -10.76 13.52 -1.43
N THR A 66 -10.21 14.23 -2.40
CA THR A 66 -10.80 15.44 -2.97
C THR A 66 -10.80 15.29 -4.47
N GLY A 67 -11.99 15.35 -5.07
CA GLY A 67 -12.21 15.26 -6.51
C GLY A 67 -13.23 16.31 -6.95
N ARG A 68 -13.30 16.52 -8.26
CA ARG A 68 -14.48 17.12 -8.92
C ARG A 68 -15.36 16.01 -9.45
#